data_AF-A0AAW0AVR4-F1
#
_entry.id   AF-A0AAW0AVR4-F1
#
_cell.length_a   1.000
_cell.length_b   1.000
_cell.length_c   1.000
_cell.angle_alpha   90.00
_cell.angle_beta   90.00
_cell.angle_gamma   90.00
#
_symmetry.space_group_name_H-M   'P 1'
#
loop_
_entity.id
_entity.type
_entity.pdbx_description
1 polymer ?
#
loop_
_entity_poly.entity_id
_entity_poly.type
_entity_poly.pdbx_seq_one_letter_code
_entity_poly.pdbx_strand_id
1 'polypeptide(L)'
;MPWAKVPKSVATKRKENREKSARHYARHRDDILARKKAAREQKAKQADGNRSDGRTRGGVKDSAGTGHMQAPHSSRGIESQERRLQNALTKHTEGDPVSFLDRLYHRYISHRVTALLEARQVLESAESQINTLIKYCYEAEAEVLQRRGANEEYRRVQSFSKRVKCILDCIVDMEMFALDPDEDLERAYLERRLQFQKTPTQGWLNGTVSIPE
;
A
#
# COMPACT_ATOMS: atom_id res chain seq x y z
N MET A 1 -42.11 -23.21 23.99
CA MET A 1 -40.79 -23.84 24.18
C MET A 1 -39.70 -22.90 23.66
N PRO A 2 -38.74 -22.45 24.48
CA PRO A 2 -37.64 -21.61 23.99
C PRO A 2 -36.66 -22.48 23.18
N TRP A 3 -36.31 -22.01 21.98
CA TRP A 3 -35.39 -22.72 21.09
C TRP A 3 -33.98 -22.68 21.67
N ALA A 4 -33.36 -23.85 21.85
CA ALA A 4 -31.98 -23.94 22.31
C ALA A 4 -31.05 -23.24 21.29
N LYS A 5 -30.35 -22.19 21.74
CA LYS A 5 -29.35 -21.50 20.92
C LYS A 5 -28.20 -22.46 20.68
N VAL A 6 -28.13 -23.03 19.48
CA VAL A 6 -26.99 -23.86 19.05
C VAL A 6 -25.72 -22.99 19.17
N PRO A 7 -24.74 -23.38 20.00
CA PRO A 7 -23.52 -22.61 20.13
C PRO A 7 -22.80 -22.61 18.79
N LYS A 8 -22.67 -21.42 18.18
CA LYS A 8 -21.90 -21.26 16.94
C LYS A 8 -20.48 -21.77 17.17
N SER A 9 -19.97 -22.53 16.21
CA SER A 9 -18.59 -22.99 16.22
C SER A 9 -17.62 -21.79 16.26
N VAL A 10 -16.42 -22.01 16.81
CA VAL A 10 -15.37 -20.99 16.88
C VAL A 10 -15.05 -20.44 15.48
N ALA A 11 -15.01 -21.30 14.47
CA ALA A 11 -14.79 -20.90 13.07
C ALA A 11 -15.88 -19.95 12.54
N THR A 12 -17.15 -20.21 12.88
CA THR A 12 -18.27 -19.37 12.46
C THR A 12 -18.24 -17.99 13.14
N LYS A 13 -17.95 -17.95 14.45
CA LYS A 13 -17.79 -16.69 15.18
C LYS A 13 -16.61 -15.86 14.65
N ARG A 14 -15.51 -16.51 14.29
CA ARG A 14 -14.32 -15.87 13.73
C ARG A 14 -14.58 -15.26 12.34
N LYS A 15 -15.28 -15.96 11.45
CA LYS A 15 -15.68 -15.41 10.14
C LYS A 15 -16.58 -14.18 10.31
N GLU A 16 -17.56 -14.24 11.22
CA GLU A 16 -18.46 -13.11 11.50
C GLU A 16 -17.70 -11.90 12.06
N ASN A 17 -16.68 -12.11 12.91
CA ASN A 17 -15.84 -11.02 13.41
C ASN A 17 -14.95 -10.42 12.32
N ARG A 18 -14.35 -11.23 11.44
CA ARG A 18 -13.59 -10.73 10.29
C ARG A 18 -14.46 -9.87 9.38
N GLU A 19 -15.66 -10.32 9.08
CA GLU A 19 -16.62 -9.54 8.29
C GLU A 19 -17.08 -8.27 9.00
N LYS A 20 -17.32 -8.31 10.32
CA LYS A 20 -17.66 -7.10 11.10
C LYS A 20 -16.52 -6.09 11.10
N SER A 21 -15.29 -6.52 11.34
CA SER A 21 -14.11 -5.65 11.33
C SER A 21 -13.87 -5.05 9.95
N ALA A 22 -14.01 -5.84 8.88
CA ALA A 22 -13.91 -5.36 7.50
C ALA A 22 -14.98 -4.31 7.19
N ARG A 23 -16.24 -4.53 7.60
CA ARG A 23 -17.33 -3.56 7.43
C ARG A 23 -17.10 -2.28 8.26
N HIS A 24 -16.58 -2.41 9.48
CA HIS A 24 -16.23 -1.26 10.32
C HIS A 24 -15.11 -0.43 9.69
N TYR A 25 -14.04 -1.08 9.23
CA TYR A 25 -12.95 -0.39 8.53
C TYR A 25 -13.42 0.26 7.24
N ALA A 26 -14.26 -0.40 6.45
CA ALA A 26 -14.84 0.20 5.24
C ALA A 26 -15.68 1.45 5.55
N ARG A 27 -16.45 1.45 6.65
CA ARG A 27 -17.29 2.58 7.07
C ARG A 27 -16.50 3.74 7.67
N HIS A 28 -15.44 3.46 8.40
CA HIS A 28 -14.67 4.48 9.14
C HIS A 28 -13.28 4.73 8.56
N ARG A 29 -13.05 4.30 7.32
CA ARG A 29 -11.74 4.35 6.67
C ARG A 29 -11.16 5.75 6.69
N ASP A 30 -11.95 6.73 6.29
CA ASP A 30 -11.49 8.11 6.14
C ASP A 30 -11.19 8.75 7.50
N ASP A 31 -12.00 8.47 8.52
CA ASP A 31 -11.76 8.92 9.90
C ASP A 31 -10.50 8.29 10.50
N ILE A 32 -10.29 6.99 10.26
CA ILE A 32 -9.08 6.28 10.72
C ILE A 32 -7.84 6.86 10.03
N LEU A 33 -7.92 7.12 8.73
CA LEU A 33 -6.83 7.73 7.96
C LEU A 33 -6.57 9.18 8.40
N ALA A 34 -7.62 9.96 8.69
CA ALA A 34 -7.51 11.32 9.20
C ALA A 34 -6.83 11.36 10.58
N ARG A 35 -7.23 10.47 11.50
CA ARG A 35 -6.58 10.34 12.82
C ARG A 35 -5.12 9.92 12.70
N LYS A 36 -4.81 8.95 11.82
CA LYS A 36 -3.43 8.53 11.54
C LYS A 36 -2.59 9.68 10.95
N LYS A 37 -3.15 10.48 10.05
CA LYS A 37 -2.49 11.68 9.48
C LYS A 37 -2.21 12.72 10.58
N ALA A 38 -3.19 13.03 11.41
CA ALA A 38 -3.03 13.96 12.53
C ALA A 38 -1.95 13.50 13.54
N ALA A 39 -1.91 12.20 13.85
CA ALA A 39 -0.87 11.64 14.72
C ALA A 39 0.54 11.74 14.11
N ARG A 40 0.68 11.55 12.79
CA ARG A 40 1.96 11.73 12.08
C ARG A 40 2.39 13.20 12.05
N GLU A 41 1.46 14.12 11.83
CA GLU A 41 1.74 15.57 11.85
C GLU A 41 2.13 16.05 13.26
N GLN A 42 1.54 15.51 14.32
CA GLN A 42 1.96 15.80 15.70
C GLN A 42 3.37 15.28 16.00
N LYS A 43 3.70 14.05 15.55
CA LYS A 43 5.06 13.51 15.69
C LYS A 43 6.09 14.30 14.87
N ALA A 44 5.73 14.75 13.67
CA ALA A 44 6.59 15.59 12.84
C ALA A 44 6.86 16.95 13.48
N LYS A 45 5.83 17.61 14.05
CA LYS A 45 5.99 18.87 14.80
C LYS A 45 6.86 18.73 16.05
N GLN A 46 6.86 17.56 16.70
CA GLN A 46 7.77 17.27 17.82
C GLN A 46 9.22 17.02 17.34
N ALA A 47 9.42 16.53 16.11
CA ALA A 47 10.74 16.31 15.53
C ALA A 47 11.37 17.60 14.93
N ASP A 48 10.55 18.50 14.38
CA ASP A 48 11.02 19.78 13.79
C ASP A 48 11.36 20.86 14.82
N GLY A 49 11.04 20.66 16.10
CA GLY A 49 11.51 21.53 17.20
C GLY A 49 13.03 21.51 17.42
N ASN A 50 13.78 20.65 16.72
CA ASN A 50 15.22 20.46 16.87
C ASN A 50 16.06 20.82 15.63
N ARG A 51 15.47 21.48 14.61
CA ARG A 51 16.20 21.91 13.40
C ARG A 51 15.96 23.37 13.06
N SER A 52 16.58 24.25 13.84
CA SER A 52 16.87 25.62 13.43
C SER A 52 18.38 25.76 13.17
N ASP A 53 18.78 25.69 11.90
CA ASP A 53 19.68 26.65 11.25
C ASP A 53 20.23 26.08 9.94
N GLY A 54 20.03 26.82 8.84
CA GLY A 54 20.54 26.40 7.53
C GLY A 54 19.95 27.17 6.34
N ARG A 55 20.18 28.49 6.30
CA ARG A 55 20.04 29.37 5.12
C ARG A 55 20.53 28.71 3.82
N THR A 56 19.82 28.86 2.70
CA THR A 56 20.38 29.52 1.48
C THR A 56 19.27 30.04 0.55
N ARG A 57 19.54 31.22 -0.02
CA ARG A 57 18.79 32.04 -0.98
C ARG A 57 18.97 31.57 -2.44
N GLY A 58 18.02 31.97 -3.29
CA GLY A 58 18.22 32.25 -4.73
C GLY A 58 17.29 31.41 -5.61
N GLY A 59 16.57 31.92 -6.59
CA GLY A 59 16.44 33.26 -7.16
C GLY A 59 15.38 33.19 -8.26
N VAL A 60 14.57 34.25 -8.37
CA VAL A 60 13.56 34.44 -9.42
C VAL A 60 14.29 34.82 -10.71
N LYS A 61 13.90 34.23 -11.84
CA LYS A 61 14.05 34.85 -13.16
C LYS A 61 12.88 34.48 -14.06
N ASP A 62 12.11 35.50 -14.41
CA ASP A 62 11.15 35.53 -15.50
C ASP A 62 11.85 35.36 -16.85
N SER A 63 11.19 34.71 -17.80
CA SER A 63 11.41 34.94 -19.24
C SER A 63 10.15 34.55 -20.02
N ALA A 64 9.54 35.56 -20.62
CA ALA A 64 8.51 35.43 -21.63
C ALA A 64 9.11 34.89 -22.95
N GLY A 65 8.33 34.06 -23.66
CA GLY A 65 8.71 33.49 -24.96
C GLY A 65 7.51 32.91 -25.71
N THR A 66 6.93 33.76 -26.55
CA THR A 66 6.22 33.51 -27.82
C THR A 66 6.07 32.06 -28.33
N GLY A 67 4.81 31.67 -28.55
CA GLY A 67 4.30 31.14 -29.82
C GLY A 67 4.87 29.82 -30.36
N HIS A 68 4.25 28.70 -29.99
CA HIS A 68 4.06 27.58 -30.91
C HIS A 68 2.75 26.86 -30.58
N MET A 69 1.75 26.99 -31.47
CA MET A 69 0.59 26.12 -31.47
C MET A 69 1.05 24.73 -31.94
N GLN A 70 1.35 23.85 -30.99
CA GLN A 70 1.51 22.42 -31.24
C GLN A 70 0.17 21.71 -31.06
N ALA A 71 -0.16 20.89 -32.05
CA ALA A 71 -1.24 19.92 -32.07
C ALA A 71 -1.20 18.99 -30.82
N PRO A 72 -2.30 18.31 -30.46
CA PRO A 72 -2.48 17.73 -29.12
C PRO A 72 -1.54 16.53 -28.90
N HIS A 73 -0.45 16.78 -28.19
CA HIS A 73 0.45 15.77 -27.64
C HIS A 73 -0.18 15.11 -26.38
N SER A 74 -1.31 14.41 -26.50
CA SER A 74 -1.96 13.81 -25.32
C SER A 74 -1.30 12.50 -24.82
N SER A 75 -0.60 11.75 -25.68
CA SER A 75 -0.10 10.40 -25.33
C SER A 75 1.31 10.35 -24.70
N ARG A 76 2.21 11.29 -25.02
CA ARG A 76 3.62 11.26 -24.54
C ARG A 76 3.77 11.46 -23.03
N GLY A 77 2.84 12.13 -22.37
CA GLY A 77 2.89 12.35 -20.93
C GLY A 77 2.54 11.11 -20.09
N ILE A 78 1.75 10.20 -20.65
CA ILE A 78 1.00 9.18 -19.90
C ILE A 78 1.73 7.84 -19.89
N GLU A 79 2.29 7.42 -21.02
CA GLU A 79 3.28 6.32 -21.05
C GLU A 79 4.47 6.64 -20.11
N SER A 80 4.78 7.93 -19.98
CA SER A 80 5.78 8.42 -19.01
C SER A 80 5.32 8.18 -17.56
N GLN A 81 4.04 8.37 -17.22
CA GLN A 81 3.54 8.18 -15.85
C GLN A 81 3.50 6.71 -15.45
N GLU A 82 2.93 5.84 -16.30
CA GLU A 82 2.90 4.40 -16.03
C GLU A 82 4.32 3.85 -15.88
N ARG A 83 5.25 4.27 -16.74
CA ARG A 83 6.67 3.90 -16.63
C ARG A 83 7.32 4.42 -15.35
N ARG A 84 7.00 5.65 -14.92
CA ARG A 84 7.48 6.20 -13.64
C ARG A 84 6.96 5.39 -12.45
N LEU A 85 5.68 5.05 -12.45
CA LEU A 85 5.07 4.21 -11.42
C LEU A 85 5.69 2.81 -11.40
N GLN A 86 5.85 2.17 -12.56
CA GLN A 86 6.50 0.87 -12.67
C GLN A 86 7.96 0.92 -12.19
N ASN A 87 8.72 1.94 -12.57
CA ASN A 87 10.09 2.12 -12.09
C ASN A 87 10.13 2.33 -10.57
N ALA A 88 9.18 3.09 -10.01
CA ALA A 88 9.09 3.29 -8.57
C ALA A 88 8.77 1.97 -7.85
N LEU A 89 7.81 1.18 -8.37
CA LEU A 89 7.51 -0.14 -7.83
C LEU A 89 8.71 -1.07 -7.89
N THR A 90 9.35 -1.20 -9.06
CA THR A 90 10.57 -2.01 -9.24
C THR A 90 11.66 -1.59 -8.26
N LYS A 91 11.82 -0.28 -7.99
CA LYS A 91 12.78 0.22 -7.00
C LYS A 91 12.41 -0.18 -5.57
N HIS A 92 11.13 -0.09 -5.20
CA HIS A 92 10.67 -0.47 -3.87
C HIS A 92 10.66 -1.98 -3.61
N THR A 93 10.41 -2.79 -4.64
CA THR A 93 10.37 -4.25 -4.53
C THR A 93 11.67 -4.93 -4.97
N GLU A 94 12.69 -4.15 -5.32
CA GLU A 94 13.97 -4.62 -5.88
C GLU A 94 13.76 -5.59 -7.07
N GLY A 95 12.83 -5.24 -7.96
CA GLY A 95 12.50 -6.04 -9.15
C GLY A 95 11.18 -6.78 -9.07
N ASP A 96 10.98 -7.59 -8.02
CA ASP A 96 9.86 -8.54 -7.95
C ASP A 96 9.03 -8.40 -6.67
N PRO A 97 7.73 -8.05 -6.75
CA PRO A 97 6.86 -7.90 -5.59
C PRO A 97 6.69 -9.17 -4.75
N VAL A 98 6.65 -10.35 -5.36
CA VAL A 98 6.50 -11.61 -4.62
C VAL A 98 7.75 -11.89 -3.80
N SER A 99 8.93 -11.80 -4.44
CA SER A 99 10.22 -11.98 -3.77
C SER A 99 10.47 -10.90 -2.71
N PHE A 100 9.98 -9.67 -2.92
CA PHE A 100 10.03 -8.62 -1.90
C PHE A 100 9.26 -9.03 -0.64
N LEU A 101 8.02 -9.55 -0.78
CA LEU A 101 7.20 -10.01 0.34
C LEU A 101 7.84 -11.22 1.04
N ASP A 102 8.46 -12.12 0.28
CA ASP A 102 9.19 -13.26 0.82
C ASP A 102 10.42 -12.83 1.64
N ARG A 103 11.24 -11.91 1.10
CA ARG A 103 12.37 -11.31 1.84
C ARG A 103 11.91 -10.55 3.08
N LEU A 104 10.78 -9.85 3.00
CA LEU A 104 10.19 -9.12 4.12
C LEU A 104 9.83 -10.07 5.26
N TYR A 105 9.18 -11.21 4.95
CA TYR A 105 8.89 -12.25 5.92
C TYR A 105 10.18 -12.78 6.60
N HIS A 106 11.20 -13.16 5.82
CA HIS A 106 12.44 -13.68 6.38
C HIS A 106 13.17 -12.66 7.26
N ARG A 107 13.16 -11.39 6.86
CA ARG A 107 13.71 -10.29 7.66
C ARG A 107 12.94 -10.16 8.97
N TYR A 108 11.60 -10.19 8.93
CA TYR A 108 10.77 -10.15 10.14
C TYR A 108 11.10 -11.30 11.10
N ILE A 109 11.13 -12.54 10.63
CA ILE A 109 11.42 -13.71 11.48
C ILE A 109 12.84 -13.63 12.08
N SER A 110 13.83 -13.21 11.28
CA SER A 110 15.20 -13.01 11.78
C SER A 110 15.27 -12.01 12.93
N HIS A 111 14.55 -10.88 12.83
CA HIS A 111 14.48 -9.90 13.91
C HIS A 111 13.59 -10.35 15.07
N ARG A 112 12.57 -11.19 14.84
CA ARG A 112 11.69 -11.70 15.90
C ARG A 112 12.48 -12.52 16.91
N VAL A 113 13.47 -13.29 16.46
CA VAL A 113 14.34 -14.11 17.33
C VAL A 113 15.21 -13.24 18.24
N THR A 114 15.64 -12.06 17.76
CA THR A 114 16.58 -11.19 18.49
C THR A 114 15.90 -10.08 19.30
N ALA A 115 14.86 -9.44 18.73
CA ALA A 115 14.17 -8.30 19.33
C ALA A 115 12.78 -8.07 18.72
N LEU A 116 11.71 -8.38 19.47
CA LEU A 116 10.32 -8.27 19.01
C LEU A 116 9.91 -6.86 18.55
N LEU A 117 10.41 -5.81 19.22
CA LEU A 117 10.10 -4.43 18.85
C LEU A 117 10.69 -4.08 17.47
N GLU A 118 11.93 -4.51 17.22
CA GLU A 118 12.61 -4.30 15.94
C GLU A 118 11.92 -5.08 14.81
N ALA A 119 11.45 -6.30 15.09
CA ALA A 119 10.69 -7.09 14.14
C ALA A 119 9.43 -6.35 13.66
N ARG A 120 8.67 -5.70 14.56
CA ARG A 120 7.50 -4.91 14.18
C ARG A 120 7.86 -3.72 13.28
N GLN A 121 8.99 -3.05 13.56
CA GLN A 121 9.46 -1.93 12.74
C GLN A 121 9.78 -2.34 11.30
N VAL A 122 10.15 -3.61 11.06
CA VAL A 122 10.38 -4.14 9.71
C VAL A 122 9.10 -4.06 8.86
N LEU A 123 7.97 -4.53 9.40
CA LEU A 123 6.69 -4.51 8.69
C LEU A 123 6.14 -3.09 8.57
N GLU A 124 6.17 -2.29 9.65
CA GLU A 124 5.71 -0.89 9.64
C GLU A 124 6.49 -0.03 8.64
N SER A 125 7.80 -0.25 8.53
CA SER A 125 8.66 0.45 7.56
C SER A 125 8.28 0.09 6.12
N ALA A 126 8.08 -1.21 5.83
CA ALA A 126 7.64 -1.66 4.52
C ALA A 126 6.24 -1.12 4.17
N GLU A 127 5.30 -1.14 5.13
CA GLU A 127 3.96 -0.56 4.99
C GLU A 127 4.03 0.92 4.62
N SER A 128 4.89 1.69 5.32
CA SER A 128 5.09 3.13 5.07
C SER A 128 5.64 3.41 3.66
N GLN A 129 6.60 2.60 3.19
CA GLN A 129 7.18 2.72 1.86
C GLN A 129 6.13 2.46 0.77
N ILE A 130 5.35 1.38 0.88
CA ILE A 130 4.30 1.06 -0.08
C ILE A 130 3.16 2.09 -0.05
N ASN A 131 2.78 2.58 1.14
CA ASN A 131 1.81 3.67 1.27
C ASN A 131 2.26 4.96 0.55
N THR A 132 3.57 5.22 0.49
CA THR A 132 4.10 6.36 -0.28
C THR A 132 3.88 6.15 -1.78
N LEU A 133 4.10 4.94 -2.28
CA LEU A 133 3.80 4.58 -3.68
C LEU A 133 2.30 4.69 -4.01
N ILE A 134 1.42 4.33 -3.08
CA ILE A 134 -0.04 4.51 -3.25
C ILE A 134 -0.40 5.99 -3.41
N LYS A 135 0.25 6.90 -2.68
CA LYS A 135 0.02 8.35 -2.87
C LYS A 135 0.39 8.79 -4.27
N TYR A 136 1.53 8.34 -4.79
CA TYR A 136 1.93 8.61 -6.18
C TYR A 136 0.93 8.04 -7.20
N CYS A 137 0.31 6.90 -6.91
CA CYS A 137 -0.76 6.37 -7.76
C CYS A 137 -1.97 7.32 -7.77
N TYR A 138 -2.40 7.86 -6.62
CA TYR A 138 -3.52 8.80 -6.58
C TYR A 138 -3.22 10.13 -7.27
N GLU A 139 -1.99 10.65 -7.15
CA GLU A 139 -1.55 11.84 -7.89
C GLU A 139 -1.61 11.59 -9.40
N ALA A 140 -1.13 10.43 -9.86
CA ALA A 140 -1.21 10.04 -11.27
C ALA A 140 -2.67 9.87 -11.75
N GLU A 141 -3.52 9.22 -10.96
CA GLU A 141 -4.96 9.10 -11.26
C GLU A 141 -5.61 10.47 -11.44
N ALA A 142 -5.33 11.41 -10.53
CA ALA A 142 -5.85 12.78 -10.60
C ALA A 142 -5.33 13.54 -11.83
N GLU A 143 -4.04 13.41 -12.16
CA GLU A 143 -3.46 14.03 -13.36
C GLU A 143 -4.10 13.50 -14.65
N VAL A 144 -4.36 12.20 -14.75
CA VAL A 144 -5.02 11.59 -15.93
C VAL A 144 -6.46 12.11 -16.07
N LEU A 145 -7.21 12.18 -14.96
CA LEU A 145 -8.57 12.70 -14.96
C LEU A 145 -8.64 14.18 -15.37
N GLN A 146 -7.70 15.01 -14.91
CA GLN A 146 -7.64 16.44 -15.26
C GLN A 146 -7.35 16.67 -16.75
N ARG A 147 -6.64 15.76 -17.42
CA ARG A 147 -6.29 15.86 -18.85
C ARG A 147 -7.43 15.46 -19.80
N ARG A 148 -8.67 15.34 -19.32
CA ARG A 148 -9.86 14.81 -20.04
C ARG A 148 -9.73 13.32 -20.45
N GLY A 149 -8.85 12.56 -19.79
CA GLY A 149 -8.64 11.13 -20.04
C GLY A 149 -9.55 10.24 -19.19
N ALA A 150 -10.82 10.09 -19.57
CA ALA A 150 -11.75 9.14 -18.93
C ALA A 150 -11.74 7.73 -19.59
N ASN A 151 -10.59 7.36 -20.17
CA ASN A 151 -10.45 6.20 -21.05
C ASN A 151 -9.54 5.12 -20.42
N GLU A 152 -9.02 4.24 -21.27
CA GLU A 152 -8.12 3.13 -20.99
C GLU A 152 -6.88 3.49 -20.15
N GLU A 153 -6.44 4.74 -20.18
CA GLU A 153 -5.31 5.25 -19.39
C GLU A 153 -5.63 5.30 -17.89
N TYR A 154 -6.80 5.82 -17.53
CA TYR A 154 -7.25 5.80 -16.15
C TYR A 154 -7.39 4.35 -15.65
N ARG A 155 -7.91 3.44 -16.49
CA ARG A 155 -7.99 2.01 -16.16
C ARG A 155 -6.61 1.38 -15.95
N ARG A 156 -5.61 1.76 -16.74
CA ARG A 156 -4.22 1.29 -16.56
C ARG A 156 -3.62 1.76 -15.24
N VAL A 157 -3.71 3.05 -14.93
CA VAL A 157 -3.22 3.59 -13.65
C VAL A 157 -4.00 2.99 -12.46
N GLN A 158 -5.31 2.82 -12.59
CA GLN A 158 -6.14 2.19 -11.57
C GLN A 158 -5.77 0.72 -11.37
N SER A 159 -5.51 -0.03 -12.44
CA SER A 159 -5.03 -1.42 -12.36
C SER A 159 -3.69 -1.50 -11.61
N PHE A 160 -2.77 -0.57 -11.93
CA PHE A 160 -1.50 -0.44 -11.20
C PHE A 160 -1.72 -0.11 -9.71
N SER A 161 -2.59 0.85 -9.40
CA SER A 161 -3.00 1.23 -8.04
C SER A 161 -3.57 0.04 -7.26
N LYS A 162 -4.43 -0.79 -7.90
CA LYS A 162 -4.94 -2.04 -7.32
C LYS A 162 -3.82 -3.04 -7.05
N ARG A 163 -2.84 -3.17 -7.95
CA ARG A 163 -1.65 -4.03 -7.75
C ARG A 163 -0.81 -3.58 -6.55
N VAL A 164 -0.55 -2.28 -6.41
CA VAL A 164 0.19 -1.75 -5.24
C VAL A 164 -0.61 -1.96 -3.94
N LYS A 165 -1.93 -1.80 -3.97
CA LYS A 165 -2.80 -2.12 -2.83
C LYS A 165 -2.74 -3.59 -2.44
N CYS A 166 -2.68 -4.50 -3.42
CA CYS A 166 -2.52 -5.92 -3.15
C CYS A 166 -1.20 -6.24 -2.40
N ILE A 167 -0.10 -5.54 -2.72
CA ILE A 167 1.16 -5.65 -1.95
C ILE A 167 0.93 -5.19 -0.50
N LEU A 168 0.29 -4.04 -0.31
CA LEU A 168 -0.04 -3.53 1.02
C LEU A 168 -0.91 -4.52 1.81
N ASP A 169 -1.94 -5.08 1.18
CA ASP A 169 -2.83 -6.06 1.82
C ASP A 169 -2.05 -7.32 2.25
N CYS A 170 -1.04 -7.74 1.49
CA CYS A 170 -0.16 -8.84 1.87
C CYS A 170 0.73 -8.50 3.07
N ILE A 171 1.21 -7.25 3.19
CA ILE A 171 1.97 -6.79 4.37
C ILE A 171 1.07 -6.80 5.60
N VAL A 172 -0.15 -6.26 5.46
CA VAL A 172 -1.15 -6.26 6.54
C VAL A 172 -1.54 -7.69 6.94
N ASP A 173 -1.65 -8.62 5.99
CA ASP A 173 -1.89 -10.04 6.25
C ASP A 173 -0.78 -10.63 7.14
N MET A 174 0.49 -10.35 6.84
CA MET A 174 1.62 -10.76 7.69
C MET A 174 1.53 -10.14 9.09
N GLU A 175 1.22 -8.85 9.20
CA GLU A 175 1.06 -8.16 10.49
C GLU A 175 -0.05 -8.79 11.33
N MET A 176 -1.17 -9.16 10.70
CA MET A 176 -2.29 -9.81 11.38
C MET A 176 -1.88 -11.15 11.98
N PHE A 177 -1.17 -11.99 11.22
CA PHE A 177 -0.62 -13.25 11.75
C PHE A 177 0.50 -13.03 12.78
N ALA A 178 1.27 -11.94 12.67
CA ALA A 178 2.31 -11.61 13.64
C ALA A 178 1.77 -11.14 15.00
N LEU A 179 0.57 -10.57 15.01
CA LEU A 179 -0.08 -10.03 16.21
C LEU A 179 -1.05 -11.01 16.87
N ASP A 180 -1.46 -12.07 16.17
CA ASP A 180 -2.40 -13.06 16.70
C ASP A 180 -1.68 -14.00 17.68
N PRO A 181 -2.06 -14.05 18.97
CA PRO A 181 -1.47 -14.97 19.93
C PRO A 181 -1.80 -16.45 19.64
N ASP A 182 -2.86 -16.72 18.85
CA ASP A 182 -3.30 -18.07 18.50
C ASP A 182 -2.75 -18.54 17.14
N GLU A 183 -2.29 -17.63 16.28
CA GLU A 183 -1.74 -17.95 14.96
C GLU A 183 -0.26 -17.56 14.88
N ASP A 184 0.61 -18.53 14.63
CA ASP A 184 2.03 -18.23 14.40
C ASP A 184 2.25 -17.89 12.93
N LEU A 185 2.76 -16.69 12.64
CA LEU A 185 3.15 -16.24 11.30
C LEU A 185 4.07 -17.26 10.60
N GLU A 186 4.98 -17.90 11.34
CA GLU A 186 5.89 -18.90 10.79
C GLU A 186 5.13 -20.15 10.34
N ARG A 187 4.18 -20.63 11.16
CA ARG A 187 3.27 -21.70 10.77
C ARG A 187 2.42 -21.32 9.56
N ALA A 188 1.86 -20.11 9.53
CA ALA A 188 1.06 -19.63 8.41
C ALA A 188 1.86 -19.57 7.11
N TYR A 189 3.13 -19.18 7.17
CA TYR A 189 4.05 -19.18 6.04
C TYR A 189 4.34 -20.60 5.54
N LEU A 190 4.67 -21.53 6.45
CA LEU A 190 4.96 -22.93 6.09
C LEU A 190 3.73 -23.65 5.50
N GLU A 191 2.55 -23.38 6.03
CA GLU A 191 1.27 -23.91 5.54
C GLU A 191 0.75 -23.21 4.27
N ARG A 192 1.50 -22.25 3.71
CA ARG A 192 1.12 -21.44 2.54
C ARG A 192 -0.21 -20.70 2.70
N ARG A 193 -0.50 -20.23 3.90
CA ARG A 193 -1.76 -19.54 4.23
C ARG A 193 -1.73 -18.05 3.97
N LEU A 194 -0.54 -17.46 3.88
CA LEU A 194 -0.35 -16.03 3.62
C LEU A 194 -0.85 -15.67 2.21
N GLN A 195 -1.43 -14.49 2.07
CA GLN A 195 -2.08 -14.09 0.81
C GLN A 195 -1.13 -14.12 -0.39
N PHE A 196 0.10 -13.65 -0.24
CA PHE A 196 1.07 -13.59 -1.35
C PHE A 196 1.56 -14.97 -1.83
N GLN A 197 1.32 -16.03 -1.06
CA GLN A 197 1.66 -17.41 -1.45
C GLN A 197 0.54 -18.08 -2.28
N LYS A 198 -0.62 -17.44 -2.40
CA LYS A 198 -1.76 -17.95 -3.18
C LYS A 198 -1.59 -17.61 -4.65
N THR A 199 -1.79 -18.58 -5.53
CA THR A 199 -1.65 -18.44 -7.00
C THR A 199 -2.41 -17.24 -7.59
N PRO A 200 -3.68 -16.96 -7.20
CA PRO A 200 -4.40 -15.80 -7.73
C PRO A 200 -3.72 -14.47 -7.36
N THR A 201 -3.27 -14.35 -6.11
CA THR A 201 -2.58 -13.16 -5.60
C THR A 201 -1.24 -12.96 -6.29
N GLN A 202 -0.47 -14.02 -6.52
CA GLN A 202 0.79 -13.93 -7.30
C GLN A 202 0.55 -13.42 -8.73
N GLY A 203 -0.55 -13.85 -9.36
CA GLY A 203 -0.94 -13.34 -10.67
C GLY A 203 -1.20 -11.82 -10.66
N TRP A 204 -1.86 -11.31 -9.63
CA TRP A 204 -2.09 -9.88 -9.46
C TRP A 204 -0.81 -9.11 -9.13
N LEU A 205 0.01 -9.65 -8.22
CA LEU A 205 1.30 -9.08 -7.83
C LEU A 205 2.27 -8.97 -9.00
N ASN A 206 2.22 -9.89 -9.96
CA ASN A 206 3.06 -9.88 -11.15
C ASN A 206 2.44 -9.12 -12.33
N GLY A 207 1.17 -8.70 -12.21
CA GLY A 207 0.45 -8.04 -13.29
C GLY A 207 0.09 -8.98 -14.45
N THR A 208 0.12 -10.30 -14.23
CA THR A 208 -0.23 -11.31 -15.25
C THR A 208 -1.72 -11.62 -15.29
N VAL A 209 -2.46 -11.24 -14.23
CA VAL A 209 -3.91 -11.44 -14.12
C VAL A 209 -4.58 -10.12 -13.79
N SER A 210 -5.69 -9.81 -14.46
CA SER A 210 -6.53 -8.66 -14.14
C SER A 210 -7.17 -8.84 -12.76
N ILE A 211 -7.12 -7.81 -11.93
CA ILE A 211 -7.76 -7.82 -10.61
C ILE A 211 -9.28 -7.68 -10.85
N PRO A 212 -10.12 -8.65 -10.42
CA PRO A 212 -11.56 -8.58 -10.61
C PRO A 212 -12.12 -7.27 -10.01
N GLU A 213 -13.07 -6.67 -10.71
CA GLU A 213 -13.72 -5.42 -10.32
C GLU A 213 -14.54 -5.55 -9.04
#